data_AF-A0A6L7YNI9-F1
#
_entry.id   AF-A0A6L7YNI9-F1
#
_cell.length_a   1.000
_cell.length_b   1.000
_cell.length_c   1.000
_cell.angle_alpha   90.00
_cell.angle_beta   90.00
_cell.angle_gamma   90.00
#
_symmetry.space_group_name_H-M   'P 1'
#
loop_
_entity.id
_entity.type
_entity.pdbx_description
1 polymer ?
#
loop_
_entity_poly.entity_id
_entity_poly.type
_entity_poly.pdbx_seq_one_letter_code
_entity_poly.pdbx_strand_id
1 'polypeptide(L)'
;MASGSVALIIEAALRQRYPERALEFEPLGKPSGAIFEAALQLTGTRDMVMLGDTLETDIRGANAFGIDSALVAGGVTPADALKGAVDVPTYWMRGLL
;
A
#
# COMPACT_ATOMS: atom_id res chain seq x y z
N MET A 1 -3.27 6.47 9.75
CA MET A 1 -2.23 7.41 10.23
C MET A 1 -1.65 7.06 11.60
N ALA A 2 -2.41 6.52 12.57
CA ALA A 2 -1.90 6.32 13.94
C ALA A 2 -0.71 5.32 14.11
N SER A 3 -0.67 4.23 13.34
CA SER A 3 0.39 3.21 13.46
C SER A 3 1.76 3.68 12.97
N GLY A 4 1.81 4.44 11.87
CA GLY A 4 3.07 4.95 11.31
C GLY A 4 3.76 5.95 12.24
N SER A 5 3.00 6.82 12.89
CA SER A 5 3.55 7.80 13.85
C SER A 5 4.20 7.11 15.05
N VAL A 6 3.58 6.05 15.57
CA VAL A 6 4.12 5.27 16.70
C VAL A 6 5.39 4.53 16.28
N ALA A 7 5.42 3.94 15.08
CA ALA A 7 6.63 3.31 14.55
C ALA A 7 7.80 4.29 14.49
N LEU A 8 7.59 5.51 13.98
CA LEU A 8 8.61 6.55 13.93
C LEU A 8 9.11 6.98 15.32
N ILE A 9 8.19 7.13 16.29
CA ILE A 9 8.57 7.47 17.67
C ILE A 9 9.43 6.38 18.29
N ILE A 10 9.04 5.11 18.13
CA ILE A 10 9.80 3.98 18.66
C ILE A 10 11.16 3.87 17.97
N GLU A 11 11.21 4.03 16.65
CA GLU A 11 12.46 3.97 15.88
C GLU A 11 13.44 5.07 16.30
N ALA A 12 12.94 6.30 16.51
CA ALA A 12 13.74 7.40 17.05
C ALA A 12 14.29 7.08 18.45
N ALA A 13 13.46 6.50 19.33
CA ALA A 13 13.89 6.09 20.66
C ALA A 13 14.93 4.95 20.62
N LEU A 14 14.78 3.99 19.70
CA LEU A 14 15.75 2.90 19.50
C LEU A 14 17.10 3.42 19.02
N ARG A 15 17.12 4.35 18.05
CA ARG A 15 18.37 5.00 17.59
C ARG A 15 19.08 5.75 18.73
N GLN A 16 18.32 6.42 19.60
CA GLN A 16 18.89 7.11 20.75
C GLN A 16 19.45 6.14 21.81
N ARG A 17 18.76 5.01 22.04
CA ARG A 17 19.13 4.04 23.09
C ARG A 17 20.25 3.10 22.66
N TYR A 18 20.32 2.76 21.37
CA TYR A 18 21.26 1.80 20.81
C TYR A 18 21.99 2.39 19.58
N PRO A 19 22.82 3.43 19.73
CA PRO A 19 23.43 4.16 18.61
C PRO A 19 24.34 3.27 17.74
N GLU A 20 24.92 2.23 18.33
CA GLU A 20 25.79 1.27 17.63
C GLU A 20 25.00 0.20 16.83
N ARG A 21 23.67 0.19 16.90
CA ARG A 21 22.81 -0.79 16.23
C ARG A 21 21.82 -0.08 15.30
N ALA A 22 21.92 -0.36 14.00
CA ALA A 22 20.95 0.10 13.02
C ALA A 22 19.66 -0.74 13.09
N LEU A 23 18.79 -0.41 14.05
CA LEU A 23 17.47 -1.02 14.18
C LEU A 23 16.44 -0.15 13.46
N GLU A 24 15.81 -0.73 12.43
CA GLU A 24 14.80 -0.06 11.61
C GLU A 24 13.54 -0.91 11.50
N PHE A 25 12.39 -0.27 11.36
CA PHE A 25 11.13 -0.96 11.10
C PHE A 25 11.02 -1.25 9.60
N GLU A 26 10.74 -2.51 9.28
CA GLU A 26 10.35 -2.89 7.93
C GLU A 26 8.83 -2.71 7.77
N PRO A 27 8.36 -1.82 6.88
CA PRO A 27 6.94 -1.69 6.63
C PRO A 27 6.45 -2.91 5.84
N LEU A 28 5.64 -3.75 6.47
CA LEU A 28 5.05 -4.93 5.85
C LEU A 28 3.72 -4.66 5.13
N GLY A 29 3.10 -3.50 5.40
CA GLY A 29 1.84 -3.09 4.79
C GLY A 29 2.03 -2.19 3.57
N LYS A 30 0.97 -2.05 2.77
CA LYS A 30 0.92 -1.13 1.62
C LYS A 30 1.28 0.31 2.06
N PRO A 31 2.08 1.05 1.27
CA PRO A 31 2.49 0.78 -0.12
C PRO A 31 3.73 -0.12 -0.27
N SER A 32 4.19 -0.81 0.78
CA SER A 32 5.29 -1.77 0.66
C SER A 32 4.98 -2.88 -0.35
N GLY A 33 5.99 -3.25 -1.15
CA GLY A 33 5.92 -4.30 -2.17
C GLY A 33 5.74 -5.71 -1.60
N ALA A 34 6.06 -5.91 -0.31
CA ALA A 34 6.17 -7.24 0.30
C ALA A 34 4.90 -8.09 0.15
N ILE A 35 3.71 -7.49 0.24
CA ILE A 35 2.44 -8.21 0.08
C ILE A 35 2.26 -8.71 -1.37
N PHE A 36 2.69 -7.93 -2.36
CA PHE A 36 2.60 -8.30 -3.77
C PHE A 36 3.67 -9.33 -4.15
N GLU A 37 4.86 -9.25 -3.55
CA GLU A 37 5.90 -10.27 -3.69
C GLU A 37 5.43 -11.61 -3.13
N ALA A 38 4.82 -11.62 -1.94
CA ALA A 38 4.23 -12.83 -1.37
C ALA A 38 3.13 -13.41 -2.28
N ALA A 39 2.25 -12.55 -2.82
CA ALA A 39 1.22 -12.99 -3.77
C ALA A 39 1.83 -13.59 -5.04
N LEU A 40 2.89 -12.99 -5.58
CA LEU A 40 3.62 -13.51 -6.74
C LEU A 40 4.27 -14.87 -6.42
N GLN A 41 4.87 -15.04 -5.25
CA GLN A 41 5.46 -16.32 -4.85
C GLN A 41 4.41 -17.43 -4.75
N LEU A 42 3.21 -17.11 -4.26
CA LEU A 42 2.10 -18.07 -4.13
C LEU A 42 1.45 -18.42 -5.47
N THR A 43 1.28 -17.42 -6.35
CA THR A 43 0.55 -17.58 -7.61
C THR A 43 1.44 -17.96 -8.79
N GLY A 44 2.73 -17.60 -8.73
CA GLY A 44 3.70 -17.81 -9.82
C GLY A 44 3.49 -16.91 -11.03
N THR A 45 2.60 -15.91 -10.96
CA THR A 45 2.28 -15.03 -12.10
C THR A 45 2.06 -13.59 -11.66
N ARG A 46 2.29 -12.63 -12.58
CA ARG A 46 1.92 -11.21 -12.41
C ARG A 46 0.57 -10.87 -13.05
N ASP A 47 -0.10 -11.86 -13.65
CA ASP A 47 -1.47 -11.73 -14.14
C ASP A 47 -2.44 -11.72 -12.94
N MET A 48 -2.46 -10.58 -12.25
CA MET A 48 -3.21 -10.35 -11.03
C MET A 48 -3.72 -8.91 -10.99
N VAL A 49 -4.85 -8.71 -10.30
CA VAL A 49 -5.46 -7.39 -10.10
C VAL A 49 -5.56 -7.11 -8.61
N MET A 50 -4.99 -5.99 -8.17
CA MET A 50 -5.16 -5.48 -6.82
C MET A 50 -6.54 -4.84 -6.67
N LEU A 51 -7.38 -5.39 -5.79
CA LEU A 51 -8.67 -4.80 -5.43
C LEU A 51 -8.49 -3.99 -4.13
N GLY A 52 -8.80 -2.69 -4.18
CA GLY A 52 -8.61 -1.80 -3.04
C GLY A 52 -9.51 -0.57 -3.08
N ASP A 53 -9.54 0.15 -1.96
CA ASP A 53 -10.42 1.31 -1.76
C ASP A 53 -9.66 2.60 -1.50
N THR A 54 -8.33 2.57 -1.48
CA THR A 54 -7.45 3.66 -1.05
C THR A 54 -6.36 3.91 -2.09
N LEU A 55 -6.28 5.14 -2.61
CA LEU A 55 -5.35 5.50 -3.69
C LEU A 55 -3.89 5.41 -3.25
N GLU A 56 -3.56 5.97 -2.09
CA GLU A 56 -2.19 6.18 -1.64
C GLU A 56 -1.50 4.89 -1.14
N THR A 57 -2.29 3.85 -0.86
CA THR A 57 -1.78 2.56 -0.41
C THR A 57 -1.99 1.48 -1.46
N ASP A 58 -3.23 1.28 -1.90
CA ASP A 58 -3.61 0.10 -2.67
C ASP A 58 -3.25 0.28 -4.12
N ILE A 59 -3.72 1.38 -4.68
CA ILE A 59 -3.48 1.72 -6.09
C ILE A 59 -2.01 2.08 -6.27
N ARG A 60 -1.44 2.92 -5.39
CA ARG A 60 0.00 3.23 -5.40
C ARG A 60 0.86 1.98 -5.29
N GLY A 61 0.52 1.06 -4.37
CA GLY A 61 1.27 -0.17 -4.18
C GLY A 61 1.26 -1.06 -5.41
N ALA A 62 0.08 -1.25 -6.02
CA ALA A 62 -0.08 -2.02 -7.24
C ALA A 62 0.67 -1.40 -8.43
N ASN A 63 0.56 -0.08 -8.60
CA ASN A 63 1.25 0.68 -9.64
C ASN A 63 2.77 0.57 -9.47
N ALA A 64 3.29 0.70 -8.25
CA ALA A 64 4.72 0.56 -7.96
C ALA A 64 5.22 -0.88 -8.20
N PHE A 65 4.40 -1.88 -7.95
CA PHE A 65 4.75 -3.29 -8.19
C PHE A 65 4.58 -3.72 -9.66
N GLY A 66 3.86 -2.94 -10.46
CA GLY A 66 3.62 -3.18 -11.88
C GLY A 66 2.56 -4.25 -12.15
N ILE A 67 1.46 -4.23 -11.40
CA ILE A 67 0.28 -5.08 -11.63
C ILE A 67 -0.97 -4.21 -11.80
N ASP A 68 -2.01 -4.78 -12.39
CA ASP A 68 -3.28 -4.08 -12.55
C ASP A 68 -3.93 -3.77 -11.20
N SER A 69 -4.73 -2.71 -11.17
CA SER A 69 -5.47 -2.31 -9.97
C SER A 69 -6.88 -1.86 -10.27
N ALA A 70 -7.79 -2.14 -9.35
CA ALA A 70 -9.20 -1.78 -9.43
C ALA A 70 -9.62 -1.06 -8.14
N LEU A 71 -9.98 0.22 -8.28
CA LEU A 71 -10.50 1.04 -7.18
C LEU A 71 -11.99 0.74 -7.00
N VAL A 72 -12.36 0.24 -5.82
CA VAL A 72 -13.74 -0.08 -5.45
C VAL A 72 -14.31 1.07 -4.62
N ALA A 73 -15.09 1.94 -5.27
CA ALA A 73 -15.79 3.04 -4.63
C ALA A 73 -16.88 2.49 -3.70
N GLY A 74 -16.75 2.76 -2.40
CA GLY A 74 -17.59 2.16 -1.36
C GLY A 74 -16.84 2.00 -0.04
N GLY A 75 -15.50 2.04 -0.10
CA GLY A 75 -14.64 2.21 1.08
C GLY A 75 -14.31 3.67 1.38
N VAL A 76 -13.05 3.94 1.70
CA VAL A 76 -12.58 5.25 2.22
C VAL A 76 -12.50 6.34 1.15
N THR A 77 -12.21 5.98 -0.10
CA THR A 77 -11.98 6.97 -1.17
C THR A 77 -13.29 7.46 -1.80
N PRO A 78 -13.54 8.79 -1.85
CA PRO A 78 -14.75 9.34 -2.45
C PRO A 78 -14.77 9.19 -3.98
N ALA A 79 -15.96 9.16 -4.57
CA ALA A 79 -16.14 8.86 -6.00
C ALA A 79 -15.49 9.89 -6.94
N ASP A 80 -15.21 11.10 -6.47
CA ASP A 80 -14.52 12.16 -7.21
C ASP A 80 -13.00 12.15 -7.02
N ALA A 81 -12.45 11.26 -6.19
CA ALA A 81 -11.03 11.21 -5.86
C ALA A 81 -10.12 10.95 -7.07
N LEU A 82 -10.66 10.41 -8.17
CA LEU A 82 -9.91 10.25 -9.42
C LEU A 82 -9.62 11.58 -10.12
N LYS A 83 -10.32 12.66 -9.79
CA LYS A 83 -10.07 13.98 -10.38
C LYS A 83 -8.72 14.52 -9.90
N GLY A 84 -7.72 14.48 -10.77
CA GLY A 84 -6.37 14.93 -10.46
C GLY A 84 -5.57 13.95 -9.59
N ALA A 85 -6.00 12.68 -9.52
CA ALA A 85 -5.25 11.65 -8.82
C ALA A 85 -3.87 11.44 -9.47
N VAL A 86 -2.84 11.38 -8.63
CA VAL A 86 -1.47 10.99 -9.04
C VAL A 86 -1.41 9.48 -9.27
N ASP A 87 -2.02 8.73 -8.35
CA ASP A 87 -2.13 7.27 -8.42
C ASP A 87 -3.43 6.92 -9.16
N VAL A 88 -3.30 6.50 -10.42
CA VAL A 88 -4.44 6.15 -11.28
C VAL A 88 -4.62 4.63 -11.32
N PRO A 89 -5.81 4.09 -11.04
CA PRO A 89 -6.07 2.66 -11.14
C PRO A 89 -6.33 2.23 -12.58
N THR A 90 -6.09 0.95 -12.91
CA THR A 90 -6.48 0.37 -14.21
C THR A 90 -8.00 0.37 -14.40
N TYR A 91 -8.73 0.05 -13.33
CA TYR A 91 -10.18 -0.06 -13.33
C TYR A 91 -10.81 0.74 -12.17
N TRP A 92 -12.06 1.15 -12.36
CA TRP A 92 -12.88 1.76 -11.31
C TRP A 92 -14.25 1.10 -11.28
N MET A 93 -14.74 0.79 -10.08
CA MET A 93 -16.05 0.17 -9.87
C MET A 93 -16.75 0.74 -8.64
N ARG A 94 -18.08 0.74 -8.65
CA ARG A 94 -18.93 1.22 -7.52
C ARG A 94 -19.09 0.23 -6.37
N GLY A 95 -18.54 -0.96 -6.50
CA GLY A 95 -18.81 -2.08 -5.61
C GLY A 95 -18.50 -3.40 -6.29
N LEU A 96 -18.47 -4.47 -5.51
CA LEU A 96 -18.20 -5.84 -6.00
C LEU A 96 -19.48 -6.60 -6.39
N LEU A 97 -20.65 -5.95 -6.32
CA LEU A 97 -21.98 -6.50 -6.58
C LEU A 97 -22.75 -5.61 -7.56
#